data_AF-A0A496RCX7-F1
#
_entry.id   AF-A0A496RCX7-F1
#
_cell.length_a   1.000
_cell.length_b   1.000
_cell.length_c   1.000
_cell.angle_alpha   90.00
_cell.angle_beta   90.00
_cell.angle_gamma   90.00
#
_symmetry.space_group_name_H-M   'P 1'
#
loop_
_entity.id
_entity.type
_entity.pdbx_description
1 polymer ?
#
loop_
_entity_poly.entity_id
_entity_poly.type
_entity_poly.pdbx_seq_one_letter_code
_entity_poly.pdbx_strand_id
1 'polypeptide(L)'
;MYNPGMKKNLYLLFVLIFIVSSIFAQSQSVSDQSSGLIIYAEGTGFDVIHEGEITFIDLTRGDDPFGIEFFKGDIVNTYDETFIEVQLTPSQNMVKISENTSFTVRETDSSGGGSFELNYGRVRAKVTKLFGAKKFQITSPSVIAGVRGTDFGCNVIAEKHSGGVQISEVFCFEGSVAVQLAATDMAEKESGEVIIKAGEMAREEKVKVGEGEPSILTVKTITPEIKRYWNIHDFKGSPRTMESSVETPAPAVAGQIKDESTEMQRRERFKKAAIWMGTAGLITEAAGVLIFFSGDIVPSLQHYDTTPYAGAAFISGGVWIGGSILSLLGLLTNGN
;
A
#
# COMPACT_ATOMS: atom_id res chain seq x y z
N MET A 1 -19.93 53.95 23.68
CA MET A 1 -20.59 53.02 24.62
C MET A 1 -20.14 51.61 24.27
N TYR A 2 -19.41 50.96 25.17
CA TYR A 2 -18.84 49.63 24.98
C TYR A 2 -19.88 48.57 25.37
N ASN A 3 -20.33 47.73 24.44
CA ASN A 3 -21.36 46.72 24.70
C ASN A 3 -20.73 45.46 25.33
N PRO A 4 -20.95 45.17 26.63
CA PRO A 4 -20.32 44.05 27.31
C PRO A 4 -20.76 42.67 26.77
N GLY A 5 -21.84 42.60 25.98
CA GLY A 5 -22.27 41.36 25.32
C GLY A 5 -21.32 40.86 24.21
N MET A 6 -20.55 41.76 23.59
CA MET A 6 -19.70 41.43 22.44
C MET A 6 -18.49 40.55 22.81
N LYS A 7 -18.00 40.66 24.05
CA LYS A 7 -16.88 39.87 24.57
C LYS A 7 -17.22 38.39 24.76
N LYS A 8 -18.46 38.07 25.14
CA LYS A 8 -18.91 36.68 25.35
C LYS A 8 -19.04 35.94 24.01
N ASN A 9 -19.56 36.62 22.99
CA ASN A 9 -19.70 36.03 21.65
C ASN A 9 -18.34 35.82 20.96
N LEU A 10 -17.37 36.71 21.18
CA LEU A 10 -16.01 36.55 20.65
C LEU A 10 -15.27 35.36 21.30
N TYR A 11 -15.42 35.17 22.61
CA TYR A 11 -14.82 34.02 23.30
C TYR A 11 -15.43 32.69 22.81
N LEU A 12 -16.75 32.66 22.58
CA LEU A 12 -17.45 31.49 22.06
C LEU A 12 -17.00 31.15 20.63
N LEU A 13 -16.76 32.16 19.78
CA LEU A 13 -16.21 31.98 18.43
C LEU A 13 -14.79 31.37 18.47
N PHE A 14 -13.91 31.88 19.35
CA PHE A 14 -12.55 31.36 19.50
C PHE A 14 -12.54 29.90 19.98
N VAL A 15 -13.41 29.54 20.94
CA VAL A 15 -13.55 28.15 21.40
C VAL A 15 -14.06 27.24 20.29
N LEU A 16 -15.01 27.70 19.47
CA LEU A 16 -15.54 26.93 18.35
C LEU A 16 -14.47 26.68 17.26
N ILE A 17 -13.67 27.69 16.92
CA ILE A 17 -12.54 27.57 15.99
C ILE A 17 -11.46 26.63 16.53
N PHE A 18 -11.20 26.65 17.84
CA PHE A 18 -10.24 25.75 18.49
C PHE A 18 -10.71 24.28 18.46
N ILE A 19 -12.02 24.04 18.61
CA ILE A 19 -12.59 22.69 18.50
C ILE A 19 -12.55 22.18 17.06
N VAL A 20 -12.88 23.01 16.06
CA VAL A 20 -12.85 22.60 14.64
C VAL A 20 -11.42 22.34 14.16
N SER A 21 -10.44 23.13 14.58
CA SER A 21 -9.02 22.89 14.26
C SER A 21 -8.44 21.62 14.91
N SER A 22 -8.98 21.22 16.08
CA SER A 22 -8.57 19.98 16.76
C SER A 22 -9.05 18.72 16.02
N ILE A 23 -10.13 18.80 15.24
CA ILE A 23 -10.67 17.67 14.47
C ILE A 23 -9.84 17.41 13.20
N PHE A 24 -9.29 18.46 12.57
CA PHE A 24 -8.43 18.32 11.39
C PHE A 24 -6.99 17.86 11.69
N ALA A 25 -6.52 17.99 12.93
CA ALA A 25 -5.17 17.58 13.31
C ALA A 25 -5.01 16.06 13.54
N GLN A 26 -6.10 15.29 13.56
CA GLN A 26 -6.05 13.84 13.83
C GLN A 26 -6.13 12.95 12.59
N SER A 27 -6.25 13.50 11.36
CA SER A 27 -6.06 12.71 10.14
C SER A 27 -4.56 12.60 9.82
N GLN A 28 -3.77 12.03 10.74
CA GLN A 28 -2.45 11.56 10.37
C GLN A 28 -2.64 10.32 9.51
N SER A 29 -2.23 10.44 8.24
CA SER A 29 -2.08 9.37 7.27
C SER A 29 -1.51 8.13 7.93
N VAL A 30 -2.25 7.02 7.86
CA VAL A 30 -1.70 5.68 8.11
C VAL A 30 -0.43 5.59 7.27
N SER A 31 0.71 5.44 7.94
CA SER A 31 2.02 5.35 7.28
C SER A 31 1.95 4.30 6.18
N ASP A 32 2.32 4.72 4.96
CA ASP A 32 2.47 3.86 3.80
C ASP A 32 3.68 2.94 4.02
N GLN A 33 3.47 1.91 4.83
CA GLN A 33 4.50 0.92 5.13
C GLN A 33 4.60 -0.02 3.93
N SER A 34 5.77 -0.07 3.31
CA SER A 34 6.07 -1.00 2.22
C SER A 34 5.57 -2.41 2.54
N SER A 35 4.79 -2.94 1.61
CA SER A 35 4.23 -4.29 1.60
C SER A 35 5.26 -5.33 1.17
N GLY A 36 6.28 -4.92 0.41
CA GLY A 36 7.35 -5.80 -0.07
C GLY A 36 8.32 -5.09 -0.99
N LEU A 37 9.37 -5.81 -1.40
CA LEU A 37 10.39 -5.29 -2.31
C LEU A 37 10.83 -6.33 -3.34
N ILE A 38 11.17 -5.88 -4.54
CA ILE A 38 11.72 -6.75 -5.59
C ILE A 38 13.14 -7.19 -5.20
N ILE A 39 13.34 -8.50 -5.10
CA ILE A 39 14.64 -9.14 -4.81
C ILE A 39 15.21 -9.90 -6.01
N TYR A 40 14.42 -10.10 -7.06
CA TYR A 40 14.84 -10.72 -8.31
C TYR A 40 13.91 -10.29 -9.44
N ALA A 41 14.46 -10.06 -10.63
CA ALA A 41 13.70 -9.87 -11.85
C ALA A 41 14.51 -10.35 -13.07
N GLU A 42 13.84 -10.92 -14.05
CA GLU A 42 14.40 -11.28 -15.37
C GLU A 42 13.32 -11.19 -16.44
N GLY A 43 13.72 -11.04 -17.70
CA GLY A 43 12.82 -11.05 -18.86
C GLY A 43 12.81 -9.74 -19.63
N THR A 44 11.65 -9.36 -20.14
CA THR A 44 11.47 -8.19 -21.02
C THR A 44 11.14 -6.93 -20.22
N GLY A 45 10.20 -7.00 -19.28
CA GLY A 45 9.77 -5.86 -18.47
C GLY A 45 8.46 -6.09 -17.75
N PHE A 46 8.05 -5.12 -16.94
CA PHE A 46 6.77 -5.16 -16.23
C PHE A 46 6.29 -3.74 -15.91
N ASP A 47 4.98 -3.62 -15.67
CA ASP A 47 4.39 -2.39 -15.14
C ASP A 47 4.12 -2.53 -13.65
N VAL A 48 4.35 -1.44 -12.93
CA VAL A 48 3.81 -1.19 -11.60
C VAL A 48 2.81 -0.06 -11.69
N ILE A 49 1.58 -0.31 -11.25
CA ILE A 49 0.51 0.67 -11.19
C ILE A 49 0.29 1.03 -9.73
N HIS A 50 0.63 2.26 -9.35
CA HIS A 50 0.51 2.79 -7.99
C HIS A 50 -0.38 4.03 -8.03
N GLU A 51 -1.48 4.04 -7.28
CA GLU A 51 -2.45 5.15 -7.24
C GLU A 51 -2.94 5.65 -8.62
N GLY A 52 -2.95 4.75 -9.63
CA GLY A 52 -3.37 5.06 -11.00
C GLY A 52 -2.24 5.56 -11.91
N GLU A 53 -1.05 5.80 -11.38
CA GLU A 53 0.16 6.07 -12.16
C GLU A 53 0.82 4.77 -12.60
N ILE A 54 1.19 4.68 -13.88
CA ILE A 54 1.83 3.51 -14.47
C ILE A 54 3.32 3.79 -14.62
N THR A 55 4.15 2.96 -13.99
CA THR A 55 5.60 2.95 -14.18
C THR A 55 5.98 1.67 -14.91
N PHE A 56 6.54 1.80 -16.11
CA PHE A 56 7.10 0.68 -16.87
C PHE A 56 8.58 0.52 -16.54
N ILE A 57 9.00 -0.71 -16.23
CA ILE A 57 10.39 -1.09 -15.98
C ILE A 57 10.87 -1.96 -17.14
N ASP A 58 11.84 -1.46 -17.91
CA ASP A 58 12.41 -2.14 -19.08
C ASP A 58 13.70 -2.88 -18.75
N LEU A 59 13.60 -4.20 -18.56
CA LEU A 59 14.73 -5.06 -18.21
C LEU A 59 15.70 -5.25 -19.39
N THR A 60 15.24 -5.03 -20.63
CA THR A 60 16.11 -5.14 -21.83
C THR A 60 17.02 -3.93 -22.00
N ARG A 61 16.65 -2.79 -21.42
CA ARG A 61 17.40 -1.53 -21.47
C ARG A 61 18.27 -1.29 -20.24
N GLY A 62 18.21 -2.21 -19.27
CA GLY A 62 19.05 -2.18 -18.07
C GLY A 62 18.48 -1.31 -16.95
N ASP A 63 17.16 -1.09 -16.91
CA ASP A 63 16.53 -0.52 -15.72
C ASP A 63 16.79 -1.44 -14.53
N ASP A 64 17.07 -0.86 -13.35
CA ASP A 64 17.34 -1.61 -12.12
C ASP A 64 16.05 -1.79 -11.32
N PRO A 65 15.46 -2.99 -11.28
CA PRO A 65 14.23 -3.25 -10.54
C PRO A 65 14.48 -3.52 -9.05
N PHE A 66 15.73 -3.73 -8.62
CA PHE A 66 16.02 -4.22 -7.28
C PHE A 66 15.72 -3.17 -6.21
N GLY A 67 14.96 -3.56 -5.20
CA GLY A 67 14.59 -2.67 -4.10
C GLY A 67 13.42 -1.73 -4.41
N ILE A 68 12.81 -1.81 -5.59
CA ILE A 68 11.49 -1.21 -5.82
C ILE A 68 10.53 -1.78 -4.78
N GLU A 69 9.90 -0.88 -4.03
CA GLU A 69 8.92 -1.21 -3.00
C GLU A 69 7.53 -1.30 -3.61
N PHE A 70 6.74 -2.23 -3.08
CA PHE A 70 5.30 -2.30 -3.34
C PHE A 70 4.53 -1.84 -2.11
N PHE A 71 3.38 -1.26 -2.37
CA PHE A 71 2.47 -0.74 -1.37
C PHE A 71 1.08 -1.37 -1.53
N LYS A 72 0.24 -1.11 -0.54
CA LYS A 72 -1.16 -1.51 -0.59
C LYS A 72 -1.84 -0.83 -1.78
N GLY A 73 -2.50 -1.62 -2.62
CA GLY A 73 -3.21 -1.16 -3.81
C GLY A 73 -2.44 -1.34 -5.11
N ASP A 74 -1.14 -1.65 -5.03
CA ASP A 74 -0.31 -1.79 -6.22
C ASP A 74 -0.74 -2.97 -7.08
N ILE A 75 -0.70 -2.74 -8.39
CA ILE A 75 -0.92 -3.77 -9.41
C ILE A 75 0.39 -3.96 -10.16
N VAL A 76 0.79 -5.22 -10.32
CA VAL A 76 1.96 -5.60 -11.10
C VAL A 76 1.52 -6.41 -12.30
N ASN A 77 1.91 -5.95 -13.48
CA ASN A 77 1.66 -6.65 -14.74
C ASN A 77 2.99 -7.04 -15.38
N THR A 78 3.27 -8.34 -15.45
CA THR A 78 4.47 -8.87 -16.11
C THR A 78 4.20 -9.16 -17.58
N TYR A 79 5.19 -8.91 -18.43
CA TYR A 79 5.14 -9.23 -19.86
C TYR A 79 5.69 -10.62 -20.17
N ASP A 80 5.76 -10.96 -21.46
CA ASP A 80 6.34 -12.20 -21.96
C ASP A 80 7.75 -12.42 -21.40
N GLU A 81 8.03 -13.68 -21.03
CA GLU A 81 9.33 -14.12 -20.49
C GLU A 81 9.77 -13.38 -19.21
N THR A 82 8.87 -12.62 -18.56
CA THR A 82 9.20 -11.82 -17.38
C THR A 82 8.84 -12.51 -16.08
N PHE A 83 9.82 -12.64 -15.18
CA PHE A 83 9.61 -13.19 -13.84
C PHE A 83 10.14 -12.21 -12.80
N ILE A 84 9.34 -11.95 -11.77
CA ILE A 84 9.75 -11.13 -10.64
C ILE A 84 9.56 -11.90 -9.33
N GLU A 85 10.44 -11.66 -8.37
CA GLU A 85 10.34 -12.22 -7.03
C GLU A 85 10.33 -11.09 -6.03
N VAL A 86 9.27 -11.07 -5.23
CA VAL A 86 8.99 -10.07 -4.22
C VAL A 86 9.18 -10.69 -2.86
N GLN A 87 9.99 -10.07 -2.01
CA GLN A 87 10.03 -10.38 -0.58
C GLN A 87 9.02 -9.48 0.13
N LEU A 88 8.12 -10.06 0.91
CA LEU A 88 7.12 -9.30 1.68
C LEU A 88 7.71 -8.81 3.00
N THR A 89 7.59 -7.51 3.24
CA THR A 89 8.12 -6.81 4.42
C THR A 89 7.15 -6.93 5.60
N PRO A 90 7.61 -7.11 6.85
CA PRO A 90 8.99 -7.32 7.31
C PRO A 90 9.43 -8.80 7.36
N SER A 91 8.79 -9.69 6.60
CA SER A 91 9.03 -11.13 6.65
C SER A 91 10.09 -11.61 5.65
N GLN A 92 10.33 -12.93 5.64
CA GLN A 92 11.05 -13.61 4.58
C GLN A 92 10.10 -14.35 3.62
N ASN A 93 8.79 -14.06 3.67
CA ASN A 93 7.85 -14.61 2.72
C ASN A 93 8.18 -14.10 1.33
N MET A 94 8.15 -14.99 0.35
CA MET A 94 8.45 -14.66 -1.03
C MET A 94 7.27 -14.98 -1.93
N VAL A 95 7.02 -14.11 -2.90
CA VAL A 95 6.05 -14.32 -3.98
C VAL A 95 6.78 -14.19 -5.30
N LYS A 96 6.75 -15.24 -6.12
CA LYS A 96 7.21 -15.22 -7.50
C LYS A 96 6.01 -15.03 -8.42
N ILE A 97 6.05 -13.97 -9.20
CA ILE A 97 5.04 -13.62 -10.20
C ILE A 97 5.64 -13.99 -11.56
N SER A 98 4.95 -14.86 -12.29
CA SER A 98 5.41 -15.36 -13.59
C SER A 98 5.15 -14.36 -14.71
N GLU A 99 5.54 -14.71 -15.93
CA GLU A 99 5.19 -13.97 -17.14
C GLU A 99 3.68 -13.84 -17.31
N ASN A 100 3.25 -12.83 -18.07
CA ASN A 100 1.85 -12.60 -18.45
C ASN A 100 0.89 -12.67 -17.25
N THR A 101 1.26 -12.06 -16.14
CA THR A 101 0.55 -12.16 -14.87
C THR A 101 0.14 -10.78 -14.38
N SER A 102 -1.11 -10.67 -13.94
CA SER A 102 -1.65 -9.48 -13.26
C SER A 102 -1.92 -9.82 -11.80
N PHE A 103 -1.12 -9.22 -10.92
CA PHE A 103 -1.11 -9.47 -9.49
C PHE A 103 -1.35 -8.17 -8.72
N THR A 104 -2.14 -8.22 -7.65
CA THR A 104 -2.47 -7.03 -6.84
C THR A 104 -2.17 -7.26 -5.37
N VAL A 105 -1.54 -6.28 -4.74
CA VAL A 105 -1.34 -6.23 -3.29
C VAL A 105 -2.59 -5.60 -2.66
N ARG A 106 -3.52 -6.41 -2.12
CA ARG A 106 -4.78 -5.89 -1.57
C ARG A 106 -4.59 -5.33 -0.17
N GLU A 107 -3.94 -6.10 0.69
CA GLU A 107 -3.65 -5.72 2.07
C GLU A 107 -2.39 -6.43 2.52
N THR A 108 -1.60 -5.75 3.35
CA THR A 108 -0.49 -6.37 4.08
C THR A 108 -0.65 -6.15 5.57
N ASP A 109 -0.26 -7.16 6.34
CA ASP A 109 -0.20 -7.06 7.79
C ASP A 109 1.22 -6.72 8.25
N SER A 110 1.35 -6.35 9.52
CA SER A 110 2.64 -5.99 10.14
C SER A 110 3.63 -7.15 10.26
N SER A 111 3.28 -8.33 9.73
CA SER A 111 4.10 -9.53 9.79
C SER A 111 4.57 -10.05 8.44
N GLY A 112 4.31 -9.31 7.36
CA GLY A 112 4.60 -9.70 5.99
C GLY A 112 3.68 -10.81 5.48
N GLY A 113 2.54 -11.01 6.16
CA GLY A 113 1.37 -11.68 5.62
C GLY A 113 0.42 -10.66 4.98
N GLY A 114 -0.72 -11.13 4.51
CA GLY A 114 -1.67 -10.25 3.84
C GLY A 114 -2.68 -10.97 2.96
N SER A 115 -3.41 -10.15 2.21
CA SER A 115 -4.31 -10.55 1.15
C SER A 115 -3.76 -10.08 -0.18
N PHE A 116 -3.66 -11.00 -1.12
CA PHE A 116 -3.18 -10.74 -2.47
C PHE A 116 -4.22 -11.23 -3.47
N GLU A 117 -4.21 -10.65 -4.67
CA GLU A 117 -5.12 -11.05 -5.74
C GLU A 117 -4.35 -11.42 -7.01
N LEU A 118 -4.78 -12.51 -7.63
CA LEU A 118 -4.31 -12.97 -8.93
C LEU A 118 -5.47 -12.87 -9.91
N ASN A 119 -5.43 -11.87 -10.79
CA ASN A 119 -6.48 -11.66 -11.80
C ASN A 119 -6.32 -12.61 -12.99
N TYR A 120 -5.06 -12.83 -13.40
CA TYR A 120 -4.68 -13.69 -14.52
C TYR A 120 -3.20 -14.05 -14.40
N GLY A 121 -2.82 -15.22 -14.89
CA GLY A 121 -1.43 -15.67 -14.96
C GLY A 121 -1.08 -16.70 -13.89
N ARG A 122 0.16 -16.67 -13.39
CA ARG A 122 0.68 -17.67 -12.45
C ARG A 122 1.53 -17.04 -11.35
N VAL A 123 1.31 -17.50 -10.12
CA VAL A 123 2.14 -17.11 -8.96
C VAL A 123 2.52 -18.33 -8.14
N ARG A 124 3.68 -18.26 -7.48
CA ARG A 124 4.10 -19.21 -6.45
C ARG A 124 4.56 -18.43 -5.23
N ALA A 125 4.18 -18.87 -4.05
CA ALA A 125 4.56 -18.25 -2.80
C ALA A 125 5.23 -19.26 -1.87
N LYS A 126 6.37 -18.85 -1.30
CA LYS A 126 7.04 -19.54 -0.19
C LYS A 126 6.77 -18.73 1.07
N VAL A 127 5.84 -19.23 1.88
CA VAL A 127 5.38 -18.55 3.10
C VAL A 127 6.06 -19.21 4.29
N THR A 128 6.79 -18.43 5.07
CA THR A 128 7.33 -18.87 6.36
C THR A 128 6.20 -19.12 7.36
N LYS A 129 6.44 -19.98 8.35
CA LYS A 129 5.40 -20.38 9.29
C LYS A 129 4.88 -19.17 10.08
N LEU A 130 3.61 -18.84 9.87
CA LEU A 130 2.95 -17.74 10.57
C LEU A 130 2.53 -18.15 12.00
N PHE A 131 2.67 -17.22 12.95
CA PHE A 131 2.27 -17.40 14.35
C PHE A 131 1.03 -16.56 14.70
N GLY A 132 0.21 -17.03 15.65
CA GLY A 132 -1.01 -16.32 16.06
C GLY A 132 -2.10 -16.26 14.98
N ALA A 133 -2.74 -15.08 14.85
CA ALA A 133 -3.88 -14.80 13.96
C ALA A 133 -3.50 -14.23 12.58
N LYS A 134 -2.21 -14.25 12.22
CA LYS A 134 -1.67 -13.78 10.94
C LYS A 134 -2.22 -14.62 9.79
N LYS A 135 -2.50 -13.97 8.66
CA LYS A 135 -3.08 -14.63 7.48
C LYS A 135 -2.20 -14.38 6.26
N PHE A 136 -2.11 -15.37 5.39
CA PHE A 136 -1.60 -15.20 4.04
C PHE A 136 -2.60 -15.85 3.10
N GLN A 137 -3.18 -15.06 2.22
CA GLN A 137 -4.16 -15.54 1.26
C GLN A 137 -3.92 -14.97 -0.14
N ILE A 138 -4.10 -15.81 -1.14
CA ILE A 138 -4.17 -15.39 -2.55
C ILE A 138 -5.59 -15.68 -3.04
N THR A 139 -6.25 -14.64 -3.51
CA THR A 139 -7.60 -14.70 -4.08
C THR A 139 -7.50 -14.63 -5.59
N SER A 140 -8.23 -15.49 -6.29
CA SER A 140 -8.52 -15.39 -7.71
C SER A 140 -10.01 -15.09 -7.91
N PRO A 141 -10.49 -14.86 -9.16
CA PRO A 141 -11.89 -14.59 -9.41
C PRO A 141 -12.87 -15.65 -8.86
N SER A 142 -12.42 -16.90 -8.71
CA SER A 142 -13.27 -18.02 -8.32
C SER A 142 -12.78 -18.84 -7.12
N VAL A 143 -11.57 -18.58 -6.63
CA VAL A 143 -10.95 -19.38 -5.56
C VAL A 143 -10.19 -18.49 -4.58
N ILE A 144 -10.25 -18.82 -3.30
CA ILE A 144 -9.40 -18.22 -2.25
C ILE A 144 -8.51 -19.34 -1.68
N ALA A 145 -7.20 -19.10 -1.68
CA ALA A 145 -6.18 -19.99 -1.15
C ALA A 145 -5.56 -19.38 0.11
N GLY A 146 -5.88 -19.93 1.27
CA GLY A 146 -5.32 -19.54 2.57
C GLY A 146 -4.24 -20.50 3.05
N VAL A 147 -3.13 -19.98 3.54
CA VAL A 147 -2.00 -20.81 3.99
C VAL A 147 -1.40 -20.39 5.32
N ARG A 148 -0.62 -21.32 5.89
CA ARG A 148 0.17 -21.10 7.10
C ARG A 148 1.46 -21.89 7.02
N GLY A 149 2.53 -21.28 6.51
CA GLY A 149 3.83 -21.94 6.39
C GLY A 149 3.85 -22.98 5.27
N THR A 150 3.72 -22.54 4.03
CA THR A 150 3.46 -23.41 2.87
C THR A 150 4.23 -22.91 1.64
N ASP A 151 4.71 -23.84 0.82
CA ASP A 151 5.15 -23.58 -0.56
C ASP A 151 4.02 -24.01 -1.49
N PHE A 152 3.36 -23.05 -2.11
CA PHE A 152 2.19 -23.29 -2.96
C PHE A 152 2.16 -22.33 -4.14
N GLY A 153 1.33 -22.63 -5.14
CA GLY A 153 1.08 -21.71 -6.24
C GLY A 153 -0.35 -21.72 -6.71
N CYS A 154 -0.68 -20.68 -7.48
CA CYS A 154 -1.98 -20.45 -8.07
C CYS A 154 -1.82 -20.15 -9.56
N ASN A 155 -2.68 -20.75 -10.39
CA ASN A 155 -2.85 -20.38 -11.80
C ASN A 155 -4.25 -19.84 -12.02
N VAL A 156 -4.36 -18.79 -12.82
CA VAL A 156 -5.62 -18.31 -13.39
C VAL A 156 -5.41 -18.16 -14.89
N ILE A 157 -5.78 -19.19 -15.64
CA ILE A 157 -5.48 -19.29 -17.07
C ILE A 157 -6.74 -19.60 -17.86
N ALA A 158 -6.82 -19.06 -19.08
CA ALA A 158 -7.88 -19.39 -20.01
C ALA A 158 -7.58 -20.74 -20.69
N GLU A 159 -8.46 -21.72 -20.52
CA GLU A 159 -8.27 -23.02 -21.14
C GLU A 159 -8.71 -22.96 -22.62
N LYS A 160 -7.75 -23.13 -23.53
CA LYS A 160 -7.98 -23.06 -24.99
C LYS A 160 -9.08 -24.03 -25.47
N HIS A 161 -9.20 -25.18 -24.83
CA HIS A 161 -10.19 -26.21 -25.17
C HIS A 161 -11.58 -25.96 -24.58
N SER A 162 -11.69 -25.03 -23.61
CA SER A 162 -12.94 -24.70 -22.91
C SER A 162 -13.52 -23.36 -23.38
N GLY A 163 -13.27 -22.99 -24.64
CA GLY A 163 -13.82 -21.76 -25.23
C GLY A 163 -13.33 -20.46 -24.58
N GLY A 164 -12.16 -20.48 -23.94
CA GLY A 164 -11.60 -19.31 -23.27
C GLY A 164 -12.12 -19.08 -21.85
N VAL A 165 -12.85 -20.04 -21.27
CA VAL A 165 -13.22 -20.00 -19.85
C VAL A 165 -11.96 -19.99 -18.99
N GLN A 166 -11.90 -19.03 -18.06
CA GLN A 166 -10.85 -18.93 -17.06
C GLN A 166 -11.03 -20.02 -16.01
N ILE A 167 -9.93 -20.69 -15.65
CA ILE A 167 -9.91 -21.74 -14.64
C ILE A 167 -8.87 -21.37 -13.59
N SER A 168 -9.29 -21.46 -12.32
CA SER A 168 -8.41 -21.30 -11.17
C SER A 168 -7.91 -22.67 -10.69
N GLU A 169 -6.59 -22.76 -10.52
CA GLU A 169 -5.92 -23.94 -9.99
C GLU A 169 -5.03 -23.54 -8.82
N VAL A 170 -5.08 -24.28 -7.71
CA VAL A 170 -4.23 -24.08 -6.54
C VAL A 170 -3.48 -25.37 -6.28
N PHE A 171 -2.16 -25.33 -6.11
CA PHE A 171 -1.33 -26.52 -5.92
C PHE A 171 -0.33 -26.33 -4.78
N CYS A 172 -0.06 -27.41 -4.05
CA CYS A 172 0.76 -27.38 -2.84
C CYS A 172 2.04 -28.21 -3.05
N PHE A 173 3.21 -27.59 -3.00
CA PHE A 173 4.51 -28.27 -3.07
C PHE A 173 4.96 -28.77 -1.70
N GLU A 174 4.76 -27.96 -0.65
CA GLU A 174 5.12 -28.28 0.73
C GLU A 174 4.10 -27.68 1.70
N GLY A 175 3.73 -28.44 2.74
CA GLY A 175 2.76 -28.00 3.75
C GLY A 175 1.32 -28.34 3.36
N SER A 176 0.41 -27.40 3.63
CA SER A 176 -1.02 -27.52 3.30
C SER A 176 -1.63 -26.18 2.93
N VAL A 177 -2.64 -26.21 2.07
CA VAL A 177 -3.41 -25.03 1.65
C VAL A 177 -4.89 -25.30 1.93
N ALA A 178 -5.57 -24.34 2.57
CA ALA A 178 -7.02 -24.30 2.63
C ALA A 178 -7.55 -23.57 1.40
N VAL A 179 -8.40 -24.24 0.62
CA VAL A 179 -8.93 -23.75 -0.65
C VAL A 179 -10.44 -23.68 -0.54
N GLN A 180 -11.00 -22.53 -0.87
CA GLN A 180 -12.45 -22.31 -0.88
C GLN A 180 -12.86 -21.61 -2.18
N LEU A 181 -14.10 -21.77 -2.61
CA LEU A 181 -14.61 -20.99 -3.73
C LEU A 181 -14.78 -19.53 -3.30
N ALA A 182 -14.43 -18.59 -4.17
CA ALA A 182 -14.76 -17.19 -3.95
C ALA A 182 -16.28 -17.03 -4.06
N ALA A 183 -16.89 -16.33 -3.10
CA ALA A 183 -18.32 -16.08 -3.15
C ALA A 183 -18.64 -15.17 -4.35
N THR A 184 -19.31 -15.70 -5.36
CA THR A 184 -19.97 -14.88 -6.38
C THR A 184 -21.27 -14.33 -5.83
N ASP A 185 -21.64 -13.10 -6.22
CA ASP A 185 -22.80 -12.30 -5.78
C ASP A 185 -24.17 -13.02 -5.81
N MET A 186 -24.24 -14.25 -6.34
CA MET A 186 -25.48 -15.01 -6.54
C MET A 186 -25.57 -16.35 -5.81
N ALA A 187 -24.61 -16.71 -4.94
CA ALA A 187 -24.69 -17.97 -4.21
C ALA A 187 -24.06 -17.89 -2.81
N GLU A 188 -24.87 -17.50 -1.82
CA GLU A 188 -24.71 -18.01 -0.45
C GLU A 188 -25.00 -19.52 -0.46
N LYS A 189 -24.04 -20.33 -0.91
CA LYS A 189 -24.19 -21.78 -0.89
C LYS A 189 -22.86 -22.40 -0.51
N GLU A 190 -22.82 -22.93 0.70
CA GLU A 190 -21.86 -23.90 1.23
C GLU A 190 -20.58 -24.02 0.40
N SER A 191 -19.75 -22.98 0.44
CA SER A 191 -18.40 -23.05 -0.11
C SER A 191 -17.64 -24.04 0.77
N GLY A 192 -17.59 -25.30 0.33
CA GLY A 192 -16.80 -26.32 0.99
C GLY A 192 -15.33 -25.91 0.96
N GLU A 193 -14.77 -25.64 2.13
CA GLU A 193 -13.32 -25.54 2.29
C GLU A 193 -12.72 -26.93 2.06
N VAL A 194 -11.71 -26.99 1.21
CA VAL A 194 -10.95 -28.20 0.91
C VAL A 194 -9.50 -27.97 1.27
N ILE A 195 -8.91 -28.89 2.03
CA ILE A 195 -7.50 -28.84 2.40
C ILE A 195 -6.71 -29.72 1.44
N ILE A 196 -5.77 -29.13 0.71
CA ILE A 196 -4.80 -29.86 -0.14
C ILE A 196 -3.44 -29.93 0.53
N LYS A 197 -2.77 -31.08 0.41
CA LYS A 197 -1.43 -31.37 0.97
C LYS A 197 -0.36 -31.33 -0.12
N ALA A 198 0.90 -31.44 0.28
CA ALA A 198 2.03 -31.56 -0.63
C ALA A 198 1.79 -32.62 -1.72
N GLY A 199 1.91 -32.23 -2.99
CA GLY A 199 1.67 -33.08 -4.16
C GLY A 199 0.23 -33.06 -4.69
N GLU A 200 -0.69 -32.37 -4.01
CA GLU A 200 -2.10 -32.21 -4.41
C GLU A 200 -2.37 -30.83 -5.01
N MET A 201 -3.43 -30.76 -5.81
CA MET A 201 -3.98 -29.54 -6.38
C MET A 201 -5.50 -29.53 -6.26
N ALA A 202 -6.07 -28.36 -6.03
CA ALA A 202 -7.50 -28.10 -6.17
C ALA A 202 -7.73 -27.35 -7.49
N ARG A 203 -8.64 -27.86 -8.32
CA ARG A 203 -9.04 -27.25 -9.59
C ARG A 203 -10.52 -26.90 -9.53
N GLU A 204 -10.85 -25.68 -9.93
CA GLU A 204 -12.22 -25.29 -10.15
C GLU A 204 -12.76 -25.99 -11.41
N GLU A 205 -13.92 -26.62 -11.29
CA GLU A 205 -14.63 -27.21 -12.42
C GLU A 205 -16.11 -26.80 -12.39
N LYS A 206 -16.64 -26.40 -13.54
CA LYS A 206 -18.09 -26.16 -13.70
C LYS A 206 -18.77 -27.48 -13.97
N VAL A 207 -19.76 -27.83 -13.14
CA VAL A 207 -20.53 -29.07 -13.30
C VAL A 207 -21.94 -28.72 -13.73
N LYS A 208 -22.41 -29.32 -14.83
CA LYS A 208 -23.80 -29.21 -15.26
C LYS A 208 -24.71 -29.95 -14.28
N VAL A 209 -25.48 -29.22 -13.49
CA VAL A 209 -26.47 -29.76 -12.56
C VAL A 209 -27.83 -29.13 -12.88
N GLY A 210 -28.67 -29.86 -13.62
CA GLY A 210 -29.94 -29.34 -14.11
C GLY A 210 -29.75 -28.20 -15.10
N GLU A 211 -30.43 -27.08 -14.88
CA GLU A 211 -30.31 -25.84 -15.67
C GLU A 211 -29.14 -24.94 -15.23
N GLY A 212 -28.39 -25.31 -14.18
CA GLY A 212 -27.27 -24.55 -13.64
C GLY A 212 -25.90 -25.16 -13.93
N GLU A 213 -24.87 -24.32 -13.92
CA GLU A 213 -23.45 -24.72 -13.99
C GLU A 213 -22.69 -24.24 -12.74
N PRO A 214 -22.98 -24.78 -11.53
CA PRO A 214 -22.21 -24.44 -10.34
C PRO A 214 -20.74 -24.81 -10.49
N SER A 215 -19.87 -23.95 -9.95
CA SER A 215 -18.45 -24.25 -9.73
C SER A 215 -18.28 -25.17 -8.52
N ILE A 216 -17.42 -26.17 -8.64
CA ILE A 216 -16.98 -27.03 -7.54
C ILE A 216 -15.45 -27.09 -7.50
N LEU A 217 -14.89 -27.43 -6.35
CA LEU A 217 -13.46 -27.73 -6.20
C LEU A 217 -13.23 -29.24 -6.30
N THR A 218 -12.37 -29.65 -7.24
CA THR A 218 -11.94 -31.04 -7.38
C THR A 218 -10.47 -31.18 -7.01
N VAL A 219 -10.16 -32.04 -6.04
CA VAL A 219 -8.78 -32.36 -5.65
C VAL A 219 -8.20 -33.41 -6.59
N LYS A 220 -7.01 -33.15 -7.10
CA LYS A 220 -6.24 -34.01 -8.01
C LYS A 220 -4.76 -33.99 -7.60
N THR A 221 -3.96 -34.89 -8.15
CA THR A 221 -2.50 -34.78 -8.05
C THR A 221 -1.99 -33.65 -8.95
N ILE A 222 -0.95 -32.93 -8.52
CA ILE A 222 -0.30 -31.89 -9.35
C ILE A 222 0.15 -32.51 -10.67
N THR A 223 -0.25 -31.90 -11.78
CA THR A 223 0.09 -32.37 -13.13
C THR A 223 1.61 -32.31 -13.39
N PRO A 224 2.15 -33.17 -14.26
CA PRO A 224 3.55 -33.11 -14.64
C PRO A 224 3.96 -31.78 -15.29
N GLU A 225 3.02 -31.11 -15.97
CA GLU A 225 3.25 -29.81 -16.60
C GLU A 225 3.52 -28.72 -15.55
N ILE A 226 2.66 -28.62 -14.52
CA ILE A 226 2.84 -27.66 -13.42
C ILE A 226 4.16 -27.92 -12.70
N LYS A 227 4.48 -29.19 -12.38
CA LYS A 227 5.76 -29.55 -11.75
C LYS A 227 6.95 -29.13 -12.62
N ARG A 228 6.90 -29.43 -13.92
CA ARG A 228 7.98 -29.08 -14.85
C ARG A 228 8.17 -27.57 -14.94
N TYR A 229 7.09 -26.82 -15.08
CA TYR A 229 7.12 -25.36 -15.15
C TYR A 229 7.83 -24.77 -13.92
N TRP A 230 7.40 -25.12 -12.71
CA TRP A 230 7.99 -24.57 -11.49
C TRP A 230 9.37 -25.12 -11.14
N ASN A 231 9.76 -26.27 -11.67
CA ASN A 231 11.14 -26.75 -11.59
C ASN A 231 12.09 -25.93 -12.47
N ILE A 232 11.63 -25.48 -13.65
CA ILE A 232 12.43 -24.62 -14.54
C ILE A 232 12.49 -23.19 -13.99
N HIS A 233 11.36 -22.69 -13.48
CA HIS A 233 11.20 -21.33 -12.98
C HIS A 233 11.21 -21.26 -11.44
N ASP A 234 12.10 -22.01 -10.79
CA ASP A 234 12.22 -21.96 -9.32
C ASP A 234 12.73 -20.58 -8.86
N PHE A 235 12.60 -20.31 -7.58
CA PHE A 235 13.07 -19.06 -6.97
C PHE A 235 14.59 -18.89 -7.11
N LYS A 236 15.02 -17.69 -7.51
CA LYS A 236 16.42 -17.32 -7.74
C LYS A 236 16.91 -16.27 -6.72
N GLY A 237 16.01 -15.42 -6.24
CA GLY A 237 16.27 -14.43 -5.20
C GLY A 237 16.48 -15.07 -3.84
N SER A 238 17.28 -14.41 -3.00
CA SER A 238 17.48 -14.79 -1.60
C SER A 238 16.82 -13.76 -0.69
N PRO A 239 15.96 -14.17 0.28
CA PRO A 239 15.39 -13.23 1.24
C PRO A 239 16.48 -12.49 1.98
N ARG A 240 16.34 -11.17 2.09
CA ARG A 240 17.19 -10.36 2.95
C ARG A 240 16.67 -10.44 4.38
N THR A 241 17.56 -10.65 5.34
CA THR A 241 17.19 -10.42 6.74
C THR A 241 17.07 -8.93 6.92
N MET A 242 15.84 -8.43 7.11
CA MET A 242 15.67 -7.03 7.46
C MET A 242 16.17 -6.88 8.88
N GLU A 243 17.30 -6.19 9.05
CA GLU A 243 17.73 -5.73 10.36
C GLU A 243 16.60 -4.83 10.87
N SER A 244 15.78 -5.39 11.76
CA SER A 244 14.74 -4.64 12.43
C SER A 244 15.47 -3.49 13.12
N SER A 245 15.25 -2.27 12.67
CA SER A 245 15.66 -1.05 13.36
C SER A 245 14.81 -0.88 14.62
N VAL A 246 14.78 -1.91 15.47
CA VAL A 246 14.51 -1.73 16.88
C VAL A 246 15.78 -1.10 17.40
N GLU A 247 15.79 0.22 17.50
CA GLU A 247 16.67 0.92 18.42
C GLU A 247 16.47 0.27 19.80
N THR A 248 17.29 -0.73 20.09
CA THR A 248 17.55 -1.13 21.46
C THR A 248 18.17 0.12 22.07
N PRO A 249 17.58 0.73 23.11
CA PRO A 249 18.23 1.84 23.78
C PRO A 249 19.58 1.32 24.25
N ALA A 250 20.65 1.80 23.59
CA ALA A 250 21.99 1.39 23.91
C ALA A 250 22.21 1.62 25.41
N PRO A 251 22.80 0.66 26.15
CA PRO A 251 23.20 0.93 27.53
C PRO A 251 24.10 2.16 27.49
N ALA A 252 23.77 3.14 28.32
CA ALA A 252 24.45 4.43 28.37
C ALA A 252 25.97 4.25 28.48
N VAL A 253 26.66 4.30 27.35
CA VAL A 253 28.11 4.44 27.30
C VAL A 253 28.38 5.92 27.46
N ALA A 254 28.71 6.29 28.69
CA ALA A 254 29.21 7.59 29.02
C ALA A 254 30.41 7.94 28.12
N GLY A 255 30.34 9.09 27.47
CA GLY A 255 31.50 9.75 26.87
C GLY A 255 31.55 9.71 25.35
N GLN A 256 30.67 10.46 24.68
CA GLN A 256 31.04 11.08 23.41
C GLN A 256 30.75 12.59 23.50
N ILE A 257 31.81 13.37 23.28
CA ILE A 257 31.77 14.83 23.24
C ILE A 257 30.90 15.21 22.04
N LYS A 258 29.71 15.74 22.34
CA LYS A 258 28.76 16.26 21.36
C LYS A 258 29.41 17.48 20.69
N ASP A 259 29.64 17.40 19.38
CA ASP A 259 30.21 18.51 18.61
C ASP A 259 29.14 19.63 18.49
N GLU A 260 29.20 20.59 19.42
CA GLU A 260 28.27 21.74 19.54
C GLU A 260 28.15 22.55 18.25
N SER A 261 29.16 22.49 17.38
CA SER A 261 29.18 23.22 16.11
C SER A 261 28.08 22.74 15.15
N THR A 262 27.75 21.45 15.18
CA THR A 262 26.76 20.83 14.27
C THR A 262 25.33 21.08 14.73
N GLU A 263 25.11 21.13 16.04
CA GLU A 263 23.79 21.38 16.64
C GLU A 263 23.38 22.86 16.52
N MET A 264 24.34 23.79 16.63
CA MET A 264 24.11 25.21 16.33
C MET A 264 23.76 25.45 14.87
N GLN A 265 24.45 24.81 13.92
CA GLN A 265 24.12 24.94 12.49
C GLN A 265 22.73 24.39 12.16
N ARG A 266 22.33 23.28 12.80
CA ARG A 266 20.99 22.71 12.63
C ARG A 266 19.92 23.66 13.17
N ARG A 267 20.10 24.22 14.37
CA ARG A 267 19.18 25.21 14.97
C ARG A 267 19.04 26.46 14.12
N GLU A 268 20.13 26.98 13.55
CA GLU A 268 20.09 28.13 12.63
C GLU A 268 19.31 27.84 11.35
N ARG A 269 19.50 26.66 10.73
CA ARG A 269 18.74 26.28 9.53
C ARG A 269 17.24 26.13 9.84
N PHE A 270 16.90 25.54 10.99
CA PHE A 270 15.49 25.43 11.43
C PHE A 270 14.84 26.78 11.73
N LYS A 271 15.55 27.70 12.39
CA LYS A 271 15.05 29.07 12.62
C LYS A 271 14.76 29.81 11.31
N LYS A 272 15.68 29.72 10.33
CA LYS A 272 15.51 30.34 9.01
C LYS A 272 14.33 29.75 8.24
N ALA A 273 14.17 28.42 8.28
CA ALA A 273 13.05 27.74 7.65
C ALA A 273 11.70 28.13 8.28
N ALA A 274 11.63 28.22 9.62
CA ALA A 274 10.42 28.63 10.34
C ALA A 274 10.02 30.08 10.03
N ILE A 275 10.98 31.01 9.96
CA ILE A 275 10.73 32.41 9.57
C ILE A 275 10.20 32.49 8.14
N TRP A 276 10.82 31.76 7.21
CA TRP A 276 10.42 31.78 5.80
C TRP A 276 9.01 31.22 5.59
N MET A 277 8.69 30.10 6.24
CA MET A 277 7.34 29.51 6.22
C MET A 277 6.28 30.42 6.84
N GLY A 278 6.60 31.11 7.94
CA GLY A 278 5.70 32.09 8.55
C GLY A 278 5.40 33.28 7.63
N THR A 279 6.42 33.79 6.92
CA THR A 279 6.23 34.88 5.95
C THR A 279 5.42 34.46 4.73
N ALA A 280 5.63 33.25 4.21
CA ALA A 280 4.85 32.73 3.08
C ALA A 280 3.37 32.52 3.45
N GLY A 281 3.10 32.05 4.67
CA GLY A 281 1.73 31.92 5.19
C GLY A 281 0.99 33.26 5.25
N LEU A 282 1.63 34.30 5.80
CA LEU A 282 1.04 35.65 5.88
C LEU A 282 0.72 36.26 4.52
N ILE A 283 1.60 36.08 3.52
CA ILE A 283 1.37 36.59 2.16
C ILE A 283 0.17 35.87 1.52
N THR A 284 0.06 34.56 1.73
CA THR A 284 -1.02 33.73 1.16
C THR A 284 -2.37 34.09 1.79
N GLU A 285 -2.42 34.32 3.10
CA GLU A 285 -3.64 34.82 3.77
C GLU A 285 -4.03 36.21 3.29
N ALA A 286 -3.08 37.15 3.16
CA ALA A 286 -3.35 38.48 2.65
C ALA A 286 -3.89 38.46 1.21
N ALA A 287 -3.37 37.56 0.37
CA ALA A 287 -3.88 37.33 -0.98
C ALA A 287 -5.31 36.76 -0.96
N GLY A 288 -5.60 35.80 -0.06
CA GLY A 288 -6.95 35.26 0.13
C GLY A 288 -7.97 36.32 0.56
N VAL A 289 -7.60 37.21 1.48
CA VAL A 289 -8.42 38.36 1.90
C VAL A 289 -8.66 39.32 0.73
N LEU A 290 -7.62 39.68 -0.02
CA LEU A 290 -7.75 40.56 -1.18
C LEU A 290 -8.66 39.97 -2.25
N ILE A 291 -8.52 38.68 -2.55
CA ILE A 291 -9.38 37.97 -3.52
C ILE A 291 -10.85 38.00 -3.03
N PHE A 292 -11.09 37.70 -1.75
CA PHE A 292 -12.43 37.66 -1.16
C PHE A 292 -13.15 39.02 -1.19
N PHE A 293 -12.44 40.12 -0.93
CA PHE A 293 -13.03 41.47 -0.93
C PHE A 293 -12.98 42.18 -2.29
N SER A 294 -12.18 41.70 -3.25
CA SER A 294 -12.07 42.32 -4.58
C SER A 294 -13.30 42.12 -5.48
N GLY A 295 -14.13 41.11 -5.18
CA GLY A 295 -15.40 40.88 -5.87
C GLY A 295 -16.39 42.06 -5.79
N ASP A 296 -16.29 42.88 -4.75
CA ASP A 296 -17.15 44.06 -4.54
C ASP A 296 -16.54 45.36 -5.10
N ILE A 297 -15.23 45.38 -5.42
CA ILE A 297 -14.48 46.60 -5.75
C ILE A 297 -14.20 46.73 -7.25
N VAL A 298 -14.13 45.60 -7.99
CA VAL A 298 -13.81 45.58 -9.42
C VAL A 298 -15.01 45.08 -10.23
N PRO A 299 -15.80 45.97 -10.87
CA PRO A 299 -17.04 45.61 -11.56
C PRO A 299 -16.87 44.55 -12.66
N SER A 300 -15.68 44.44 -13.25
CA SER A 300 -15.40 43.47 -14.33
C SER A 300 -15.26 42.02 -13.85
N LEU A 301 -15.22 41.75 -12.55
CA LEU A 301 -15.10 40.40 -11.99
C LEU A 301 -16.41 39.84 -11.43
N GLN A 302 -17.52 40.59 -11.51
CA GLN A 302 -18.84 40.19 -10.96
C GLN A 302 -19.46 38.93 -11.59
N HIS A 303 -18.89 38.39 -12.67
CA HIS A 303 -19.39 37.19 -13.34
C HIS A 303 -18.65 35.89 -12.99
N TYR A 304 -17.60 35.95 -12.17
CA TYR A 304 -16.88 34.75 -11.73
C TYR A 304 -17.11 34.50 -10.25
N ASP A 305 -17.63 33.31 -9.93
CA ASP A 305 -17.72 32.84 -8.55
C ASP A 305 -16.31 32.50 -8.05
N THR A 306 -15.73 33.44 -7.30
CA THR A 306 -14.36 33.36 -6.77
C THR A 306 -14.30 32.75 -5.37
N THR A 307 -15.45 32.41 -4.78
CA THR A 307 -15.55 31.81 -3.44
C THR A 307 -14.73 30.52 -3.23
N PRO A 308 -14.60 29.58 -4.20
CA PRO A 308 -13.77 28.39 -3.99
C PRO A 308 -12.26 28.71 -3.93
N TYR A 309 -11.79 29.72 -4.67
CA TYR A 309 -10.37 30.09 -4.69
C TYR A 309 -9.95 30.87 -3.44
N ALA A 310 -10.84 31.72 -2.92
CA ALA A 310 -10.64 32.36 -1.63
C ALA A 310 -10.54 31.32 -0.51
N GLY A 311 -11.43 30.32 -0.51
CA GLY A 311 -11.39 29.21 0.44
C GLY A 311 -10.07 28.43 0.42
N ALA A 312 -9.57 28.08 -0.77
CA ALA A 312 -8.29 27.39 -0.93
C ALA A 312 -7.08 28.23 -0.45
N ALA A 313 -7.09 29.54 -0.69
CA ALA A 313 -6.04 30.45 -0.22
C ALA A 313 -6.03 30.60 1.32
N PHE A 314 -7.21 30.64 1.96
CA PHE A 314 -7.30 30.70 3.43
C PHE A 314 -6.86 29.39 4.09
N ILE A 315 -7.27 28.24 3.55
CA ILE A 315 -6.89 26.92 4.10
C ILE A 315 -5.38 26.71 3.99
N SER A 316 -4.78 27.05 2.84
CA SER A 316 -3.34 26.91 2.65
C SER A 316 -2.55 27.88 3.56
N GLY A 317 -2.96 29.14 3.68
CA GLY A 317 -2.33 30.12 4.57
C GLY A 317 -2.30 29.67 6.04
N GLY A 318 -3.42 29.15 6.55
CA GLY A 318 -3.52 28.65 7.93
C GLY A 318 -2.60 27.46 8.24
N VAL A 319 -2.39 26.56 7.27
CA VAL A 319 -1.48 25.41 7.41
C VAL A 319 -0.02 25.87 7.55
N TRP A 320 0.41 26.83 6.74
CA TRP A 320 1.77 27.39 6.80
C TRP A 320 2.05 28.14 8.11
N ILE A 321 1.10 28.95 8.57
CA ILE A 321 1.23 29.67 9.85
C ILE A 321 1.23 28.69 11.02
N GLY A 322 0.34 27.70 11.03
CA GLY A 322 0.29 26.67 12.07
C GLY A 322 1.60 25.87 12.18
N GLY A 323 2.16 25.44 11.05
CA GLY A 323 3.45 24.74 11.00
C GLY A 323 4.61 25.59 11.51
N SER A 324 4.61 26.89 11.21
CA SER A 324 5.66 27.82 11.68
C SER A 324 5.63 28.06 13.19
N ILE A 325 4.44 28.17 13.79
CA ILE A 325 4.26 28.37 15.25
C ILE A 325 4.67 27.12 16.03
N LEU A 326 4.27 25.93 15.57
CA LEU A 326 4.65 24.66 16.21
C LEU A 326 6.17 24.43 16.15
N SER A 327 6.80 24.77 15.04
CA SER A 327 8.27 24.70 14.88
C SER A 327 9.01 25.65 15.82
N LEU A 328 8.48 26.87 16.03
CA LEU A 328 9.02 27.84 16.98
C LEU A 328 8.82 27.42 18.44
N LEU A 329 7.66 26.84 18.79
CA LEU A 329 7.39 26.31 20.13
C LEU A 329 8.26 25.09 20.46
N GLY A 330 8.52 24.22 19.49
CA GLY A 330 9.47 23.11 19.64
C GLY A 330 10.92 23.57 19.88
N LEU A 331 11.30 24.72 19.33
CA LEU A 331 12.61 25.35 19.59
C LEU A 331 12.71 25.97 20.99
N LEU A 332 11.60 26.48 21.54
CA LEU A 332 11.56 27.11 22.87
C LEU A 332 11.48 26.08 24.01
N THR A 333 10.86 24.92 23.77
CA THR A 333 10.66 23.87 24.78
C THR A 333 11.87 22.93 24.92
N ASN A 334 12.65 22.74 23.86
CA ASN A 334 13.88 21.93 23.85
C ASN A 334 15.15 22.72 24.22
N GLY A 335 15.00 23.84 24.91
CA GLY A 335 16.06 24.80 25.24
C GLY A 335 16.56 24.78 26.70
N ASN A 336 16.08 23.86 27.55
CA ASN A 336 16.58 23.64 28.91
C ASN A 336 17.44 22.37 28.99
#